data_AF-A0A1F2R548-F1
#
_entry.id   AF-A0A1F2R548-F1
#
_cell.length_a   1.000
_cell.length_b   1.000
_cell.length_c   1.000
_cell.angle_alpha   90.00
_cell.angle_beta   90.00
_cell.angle_gamma   90.00
#
_symmetry.space_group_name_H-M   'P 1'
#
loop_
_entity.id
_entity.type
_entity.pdbx_description
1 polymer ?
#
loop_
_entity_poly.entity_id
_entity_poly.type
_entity_poly.pdbx_seq_one_letter_code
_entity_poly.pdbx_strand_id
1 'polypeptide(L)'
;MLIDSRSVRLQADQEVKTMFRVLLKSDALAIGDRTFPVRYFELRTLRGARRYSAEILIGPGDRVILDDDSLSNLETRAPRVVPATIDSRVLAARRTAA
;
A
#
# COMPACT_ATOMS: atom_id res chain seq x y z
N MET A 1 6.02 -32.52 16.23
CA MET A 1 5.71 -31.07 16.31
C MET A 1 6.69 -30.35 15.40
N LEU A 2 6.42 -30.27 14.08
CA LEU A 2 7.29 -29.58 13.13
C LEU A 2 6.82 -28.12 13.02
N ILE A 3 7.61 -27.19 13.52
CA ILE A 3 7.34 -25.76 13.36
C ILE A 3 7.77 -25.38 11.94
N ASP A 4 6.79 -24.94 11.15
CA ASP A 4 6.97 -24.48 9.78
C ASP A 4 8.00 -23.34 9.70
N SER A 5 9.18 -23.64 9.17
CA SER A 5 10.28 -22.70 9.02
C SER A 5 10.07 -21.68 7.89
N ARG A 6 8.93 -21.71 7.17
CA ARG A 6 8.55 -20.67 6.21
C ARG A 6 7.89 -19.46 6.86
N SER A 7 7.28 -19.62 8.04
CA SER A 7 6.55 -18.53 8.71
C SER A 7 7.47 -17.49 9.37
N VAL A 8 8.67 -17.88 9.78
CA VAL A 8 9.59 -16.98 10.53
C VAL A 8 10.34 -16.01 9.60
N ARG A 9 10.61 -16.39 8.35
CA ARG A 9 11.32 -15.53 7.37
C ARG A 9 10.49 -14.32 6.94
N LEU A 10 9.19 -14.47 6.79
CA LEU A 10 8.30 -13.37 6.42
C LEU A 10 8.18 -12.33 7.54
N GLN A 11 8.36 -12.74 8.80
CA GLN A 11 8.27 -11.85 9.96
C GLN A 11 9.56 -11.03 10.16
N ALA A 12 10.74 -11.62 9.94
CA ALA A 12 12.01 -10.90 9.97
C ALA A 12 12.13 -9.85 8.84
N ASP A 13 11.61 -10.16 7.64
CA ASP A 13 11.55 -9.19 6.54
C ASP A 13 10.54 -8.05 6.82
N GLN A 14 9.50 -8.31 7.63
CA GLN A 14 8.52 -7.30 8.04
C GLN A 14 9.02 -6.42 9.21
N GLU A 15 9.77 -6.97 10.17
CA GLU A 15 10.35 -6.19 11.27
C GLU A 15 11.44 -5.22 10.78
N VAL A 16 12.28 -5.63 9.84
CA VAL A 16 13.28 -4.73 9.20
C VAL A 16 12.60 -3.63 8.38
N LYS A 17 11.45 -3.92 7.74
CA LYS A 17 10.66 -2.95 6.98
C LYS A 17 10.13 -1.80 7.84
N THR A 18 10.12 -1.96 9.17
CA THR A 18 9.49 -1.04 10.11
C THR A 18 10.44 0.07 10.61
N MET A 19 11.77 -0.10 10.56
CA MET A 19 12.71 0.89 11.12
C MET A 19 13.16 1.99 10.15
N PHE A 20 12.88 1.87 8.85
CA PHE A 20 13.34 2.82 7.83
C PHE A 20 12.22 3.45 7.00
N ARG A 21 11.00 3.46 7.55
CA ARG A 21 9.83 4.02 6.88
C ARG A 21 9.55 5.43 7.36
N VAL A 22 9.66 6.39 6.45
CA VAL A 22 9.39 7.82 6.73
C VAL A 22 8.17 8.25 5.94
N LEU A 23 7.17 8.84 6.61
CA LEU A 23 6.06 9.49 5.93
C LEU A 23 6.58 10.76 5.24
N LEU A 24 6.47 10.81 3.92
CA LEU A 24 6.90 11.97 3.13
C LEU A 24 5.77 12.98 2.95
N LYS A 25 4.58 12.47 2.61
CA LYS A 25 3.44 13.30 2.23
C LYS A 25 2.13 12.57 2.52
N SER A 26 1.11 13.34 2.86
CA SER A 26 -0.27 12.88 2.83
C SER A 26 -1.04 13.67 1.78
N ASP A 27 -1.99 13.02 1.13
CA ASP A 27 -2.80 13.56 0.05
C ASP A 27 -4.21 12.96 0.12
N ALA A 28 -5.10 13.41 -0.74
CA ALA A 28 -6.46 12.91 -0.83
C ALA A 28 -6.85 12.70 -2.29
N LEU A 29 -7.25 11.48 -2.65
CA LEU A 29 -7.75 11.15 -3.98
C LEU A 29 -9.27 11.16 -3.99
N ALA A 30 -9.86 12.06 -4.78
CA ALA A 30 -11.28 12.04 -5.10
C ALA A 30 -11.54 10.98 -6.18
N ILE A 31 -12.36 9.99 -5.88
CA ILE A 31 -12.72 8.87 -6.75
C ILE A 31 -14.24 8.72 -6.67
N GLY A 32 -14.93 9.15 -7.74
CA GLY A 32 -16.38 9.34 -7.73
C GLY A 32 -16.80 10.34 -6.65
N ASP A 33 -17.82 9.99 -5.87
CA ASP A 33 -18.34 10.84 -4.78
C ASP A 33 -17.58 10.64 -3.45
N ARG A 34 -16.45 9.93 -3.47
CA ARG A 34 -15.70 9.56 -2.26
C ARG A 34 -14.28 10.09 -2.33
N THR A 35 -13.77 10.52 -1.18
CA THR A 35 -12.39 10.96 -1.02
C THR A 35 -11.63 9.96 -0.17
N PHE A 36 -10.53 9.44 -0.71
CA PHE A 36 -9.69 8.46 -0.05
C PHE A 36 -8.36 9.08 0.36
N PRO A 37 -7.97 8.99 1.64
CA PRO A 37 -6.68 9.51 2.07
C PRO A 37 -5.55 8.62 1.55
N VAL A 38 -4.51 9.28 1.04
CA VAL A 38 -3.30 8.66 0.51
C VAL A 38 -2.11 9.10 1.33
N ARG A 39 -1.21 8.18 1.65
CA ARG A 39 0.02 8.45 2.40
C ARG A 39 1.20 7.89 1.64
N TYR A 40 2.16 8.76 1.34
CA TYR A 40 3.39 8.41 0.65
C TYR A 40 4.52 8.22 1.66
N PHE A 41 5.23 7.12 1.56
CA PHE A 41 6.31 6.73 2.43
C PHE A 41 7.60 6.52 1.64
N GLU A 42 8.73 6.94 2.20
CA GLU A 42 10.06 6.46 1.81
C GLU A 42 10.39 5.24 2.67
N LEU A 43 10.86 4.17 2.04
CA LEU A 43 11.48 3.03 2.69
C LEU A 43 12.95 3.00 2.30
N ARG A 44 13.84 3.07 3.29
CA ARG A 44 15.26 2.78 3.07
C ARG A 44 15.52 1.30 3.36
N THR A 45 16.01 0.59 2.37
CA THR A 45 16.44 -0.79 2.57
C THR A 45 17.78 -0.82 3.31
N LEU A 46 18.09 -1.92 4.00
CA LEU A 46 19.37 -2.11 4.69
C LEU A 46 20.60 -1.96 3.77
N ARG A 47 20.42 -2.10 2.46
CA ARG A 47 21.46 -1.93 1.43
C ARG A 47 21.55 -0.50 0.88
N GLY A 48 20.84 0.46 1.49
CA GLY A 48 20.86 1.87 1.10
C GLY A 48 19.98 2.23 -0.11
N ALA A 49 19.30 1.26 -0.73
CA ALA A 49 18.35 1.55 -1.81
C ALA A 49 17.08 2.21 -1.25
N ARG A 50 16.60 3.26 -1.93
CA ARG A 50 15.34 3.94 -1.62
C ARG A 50 14.21 3.30 -2.40
N ARG A 51 13.11 3.02 -1.72
CA ARG A 51 11.84 2.62 -2.32
C ARG A 51 10.78 3.56 -1.82
N TYR A 52 9.75 3.77 -2.62
CA TYR A 52 8.62 4.58 -2.22
C TYR A 52 7.37 3.71 -2.19
N SER A 53 6.45 4.03 -1.30
CA SER A 53 5.17 3.35 -1.16
C SER A 53 4.05 4.37 -1.01
N ALA A 54 2.95 4.21 -1.75
CA ALA A 54 1.71 4.93 -1.53
C ALA A 54 0.68 3.99 -0.89
N GLU A 55 0.21 4.35 0.30
CA GLU A 55 -0.87 3.64 0.99
C GLU A 55 -2.18 4.43 0.83
N ILE A 56 -3.20 3.79 0.28
CA ILE A 56 -4.55 4.34 0.14
C ILE A 56 -5.45 3.58 1.11
N LEU A 57 -6.07 4.31 2.04
CA LEU A 57 -7.00 3.73 3.01
C LEU A 57 -8.41 3.73 2.42
N ILE A 58 -8.98 2.54 2.23
CA ILE A 58 -10.33 2.36 1.67
C ILE A 58 -11.36 2.22 2.80
N GLY A 59 -10.97 1.58 3.90
CA GLY A 59 -11.83 1.32 5.04
C GLY A 59 -11.05 0.87 6.27
N PRO A 60 -11.73 0.61 7.39
CA PRO A 60 -11.08 0.14 8.61
C PRO A 60 -10.40 -1.22 8.36
N GLY A 61 -9.07 -1.22 8.37
CA GLY A 61 -8.25 -2.40 8.09
C GLY A 61 -8.03 -2.71 6.61
N ASP A 62 -8.68 -1.99 5.68
CA ASP A 62 -8.49 -2.17 4.25
C ASP A 62 -7.64 -1.05 3.63
N ARG A 63 -6.56 -1.45 2.96
CA ARG A 63 -5.61 -0.56 2.30
C ARG A 63 -5.08 -1.14 1.01
N VAL A 64 -4.92 -0.26 0.03
CA VAL A 64 -4.16 -0.54 -1.19
C VAL A 64 -2.76 0.02 -1.00
N ILE A 65 -1.75 -0.79 -1.31
CA ILE A 65 -0.34 -0.40 -1.23
C ILE A 65 0.22 -0.46 -2.64
N LEU A 66 0.79 0.66 -3.09
CA LEU A 66 1.51 0.74 -4.35
C LEU A 66 2.99 1.01 -4.04
N ASP A 67 3.86 0.09 -4.46
CA ASP A 67 5.30 0.26 -4.33
C ASP A 67 5.90 0.73 -5.66
N ASP A 68 6.92 1.60 -5.58
CA ASP A 68 7.66 2.09 -6.74
C ASP A 68 9.09 2.51 -6.36
N ASP A 69 9.91 2.80 -7.36
CA ASP A 69 11.30 3.28 -7.18
C ASP A 69 11.41 4.80 -7.01
N SER A 70 10.34 5.53 -7.35
CA SER A 70 10.30 6.99 -7.32
C SER A 70 8.93 7.52 -6.85
N LEU A 71 8.98 8.60 -6.05
CA LEU A 71 7.78 9.26 -5.53
C LEU A 71 6.92 9.83 -6.67
N SER A 72 7.53 10.48 -7.67
CA SER A 72 6.80 11.11 -8.78
C SER A 72 6.05 10.09 -9.63
N ASN A 73 6.60 8.87 -9.79
CA ASN A 73 5.90 7.79 -10.48
C ASN A 73 4.69 7.34 -9.67
N LEU A 74 4.81 7.21 -8.35
CA LEU A 74 3.67 6.93 -7.47
C LEU A 74 2.59 8.01 -7.54
N GLU A 75 2.97 9.29 -7.48
CA GLU A 75 2.01 10.40 -7.57
C GLU A 75 1.28 10.43 -8.92
N THR A 76 1.96 10.04 -10.01
CA THR A 76 1.35 9.95 -11.34
C THR A 76 0.47 8.70 -11.50
N ARG A 77 0.88 7.58 -10.89
CA ARG A 77 0.25 6.26 -11.04
C ARG A 77 -0.92 6.06 -10.10
N ALA A 78 -0.84 6.55 -8.87
CA ALA A 78 -1.90 6.45 -7.86
C ALA A 78 -3.27 6.91 -8.39
N PRO A 79 -3.45 8.11 -8.98
CA PRO A 79 -4.75 8.54 -9.50
C PRO A 79 -5.24 7.71 -10.70
N ARG A 80 -4.37 6.93 -11.37
CA ARG A 80 -4.75 6.08 -12.51
C ARG A 80 -5.13 4.67 -12.09
N VAL A 81 -4.40 4.09 -11.14
CA VAL A 81 -4.54 2.67 -10.73
C VAL A 81 -5.54 2.52 -9.59
N VAL A 82 -5.56 3.46 -8.65
CA VAL A 82 -6.40 3.38 -7.46
C VAL A 82 -7.89 3.35 -7.80
N PRO A 83 -8.43 4.17 -8.73
CA PRO A 83 -9.85 4.09 -9.10
C PRO A 83 -10.26 2.70 -9.57
N ALA A 84 -9.53 2.14 -10.54
CA ALA A 84 -9.82 0.80 -11.06
C ALA A 84 -9.73 -0.29 -9.96
N THR A 85 -8.79 -0.14 -9.03
CA THR A 85 -8.62 -1.08 -7.90
C THR A 85 -9.80 -1.00 -6.94
N ILE A 86 -10.26 0.20 -6.61
CA ILE A 86 -11.41 0.43 -5.73
C ILE A 86 -12.68 -0.10 -6.40
N ASP A 87 -12.92 0.24 -7.66
CA ASP A 87 -14.11 -0.21 -8.39
C ASP A 87 -14.15 -1.74 -8.51
N SER A 88 -13.01 -2.37 -8.84
CA SER A 88 -12.90 -3.83 -8.87
C SER A 88 -13.24 -4.46 -7.52
N ARG A 89 -12.83 -3.84 -6.40
CA ARG A 89 -13.14 -4.36 -5.06
C ARG A 89 -14.60 -4.17 -4.70
N VAL A 90 -15.21 -3.04 -5.06
CA VAL A 90 -16.66 -2.81 -4.87
C VAL A 90 -17.46 -3.86 -5.65
N LEU A 91 -17.08 -4.12 -6.90
CA LEU A 91 -17.71 -5.16 -7.72
C LEU A 91 -17.51 -6.56 -7.12
N ALA A 92 -16.31 -6.89 -6.64
CA ALA A 92 -16.03 -8.17 -6.00
C ALA A 92 -16.85 -8.36 -4.71
N ALA A 93 -16.92 -7.34 -3.85
CA ALA A 93 -17.69 -7.39 -2.60
C ALA A 93 -19.19 -7.59 -2.84
N ARG A 94 -19.75 -6.98 -3.89
CA ARG A 94 -21.15 -7.19 -4.31
C ARG A 94 -21.43 -8.63 -4.73
N ARG A 95 -20.46 -9.33 -5.32
CA ARG A 95 -20.64 -10.71 -5.79
C ARG A 95 -20.69 -11.72 -4.66
N THR A 96 -20.08 -11.44 -3.51
CA THR A 96 -20.05 -12.34 -2.34
C THR A 96 -21.24 -12.17 -1.41
N ALA A 97 -22.06 -11.13 -1.59
CA ALA A 97 -23.22 -10.82 -0.75
C ALA A 97 -24.55 -11.40 -1.29
N ALA A 98 -24.49 -12.27 -2.31
CA ALA A 98 -25.62 -12.98 -2.91
C ALA A 98 -25.53 -14.48 -2.58
#